data_AF-A0A426G543-F1
#
_entry.id   AF-A0A426G543-F1
#
_cell.length_a   1.000
_cell.length_b   1.000
_cell.length_c   1.000
_cell.angle_alpha   90.00
_cell.angle_beta   90.00
_cell.angle_gamma   90.00
#
_symmetry.space_group_name_H-M   'P 1'
#
loop_
_entity.id
_entity.type
_entity.pdbx_description
1 polymer ?
#
loop_
_entity_poly.entity_id
_entity_poly.type
_entity_poly.pdbx_seq_one_letter_code
_entity_poly.pdbx_strand_id
1 'polypeptide(L)'
;MIGWTLIPFSRSKQMNKQEAIEIIEQSKIKIANRERTIFKAGEIIVENVQVDYVPLEVVVNTIDQIHEPQTVVVPKFIADSIEYCKNEEGYGLLRAMDYCDEYNDTGEWLERPENQETFARAWLDGYEIEQEKLYEVSVPGTSNYKNQRQHLVKQGKHWFFCGNDVNRFKYRFTKGQIEAAGFGWVFDCKGVKVVEVE
;
A
#
# COMPACT_ATOMS: atom_id res chain seq x y z
N MET A 1 12.46 -16.54 43.00
CA MET A 1 12.70 -15.30 42.20
C MET A 1 13.40 -15.77 40.94
N ILE A 2 12.90 -15.61 39.72
CA ILE A 2 12.14 -14.49 39.14
C ILE A 2 11.08 -15.14 38.21
N GLY A 3 9.81 -14.83 38.43
CA GLY A 3 8.71 -15.34 37.61
C GLY A 3 8.62 -14.57 36.30
N TRP A 4 8.62 -15.28 35.18
CA TRP A 4 8.29 -14.71 33.88
C TRP A 4 6.77 -14.58 33.81
N THR A 5 6.26 -13.38 34.07
CA THR A 5 4.90 -13.01 33.69
C THR A 5 4.87 -12.87 32.18
N LEU A 6 4.35 -13.91 31.51
CA LEU A 6 3.85 -13.81 30.15
C LEU A 6 2.78 -12.72 30.14
N ILE A 7 3.12 -11.54 29.63
CA ILE A 7 2.14 -10.52 29.26
C ILE A 7 1.41 -11.10 28.05
N PRO A 8 0.12 -11.43 28.14
CA PRO A 8 -0.62 -11.84 26.96
C PRO A 8 -0.70 -10.62 26.06
N PHE A 9 -0.08 -10.71 24.88
CA PHE A 9 -0.26 -9.76 23.79
C PHE A 9 -1.73 -9.83 23.40
N SER A 10 -2.56 -8.95 23.98
CA SER A 10 -3.97 -8.83 23.65
C SER A 10 -4.06 -8.29 22.23
N ARG A 11 -4.07 -9.19 21.23
CA ARG A 11 -4.61 -8.85 19.91
C ARG A 11 -6.10 -8.64 20.13
N SER A 12 -6.54 -7.39 20.19
CA SER A 12 -7.95 -7.05 20.06
C SER A 12 -8.45 -7.74 18.78
N LYS A 13 -9.37 -8.69 18.93
CA LYS A 13 -9.94 -9.43 17.81
C LYS A 13 -10.52 -8.41 16.84
N GLN A 14 -9.97 -8.33 15.63
CA GLN A 14 -10.49 -7.47 14.58
C GLN A 14 -11.85 -8.02 14.11
N MET A 15 -12.84 -7.14 14.00
CA MET A 15 -14.20 -7.51 13.65
C MET A 15 -14.32 -7.66 12.14
N ASN A 16 -14.89 -8.78 11.69
CA ASN A 16 -15.17 -9.01 10.28
C ASN A 16 -16.58 -8.51 9.88
N LYS A 17 -16.87 -8.49 8.58
CA LYS A 17 -18.17 -8.03 8.05
C LYS A 17 -19.36 -8.83 8.57
N GLN A 18 -19.20 -10.13 8.81
CA GLN A 18 -20.29 -10.99 9.30
C GLN A 18 -20.64 -10.68 10.75
N GLU A 19 -19.63 -10.45 11.59
CA GLU A 19 -19.82 -10.04 12.99
C GLU A 19 -20.48 -8.66 13.09
N ALA A 20 -20.10 -7.72 12.21
CA ALA A 20 -20.74 -6.42 12.12
C ALA A 20 -22.23 -6.51 11.76
N ILE A 21 -22.58 -7.36 10.78
CA ILE A 21 -23.98 -7.60 10.40
C ILE A 21 -24.75 -8.14 11.61
N GLU A 22 -24.18 -9.09 12.33
CA GLU A 22 -24.84 -9.70 13.49
C GLU A 22 -25.12 -8.67 14.61
N ILE A 23 -24.17 -7.78 14.89
CA ILE A 23 -24.35 -6.67 15.86
C ILE A 23 -25.47 -5.73 15.41
N ILE A 24 -25.50 -5.36 14.13
CA ILE A 24 -26.53 -4.47 13.57
C ILE A 24 -27.91 -5.13 13.64
N GLU A 25 -28.01 -6.42 13.30
CA GLU A 25 -29.25 -7.21 13.39
C GLU A 25 -29.75 -7.31 14.83
N GLN A 26 -28.87 -7.60 15.79
CA GLN A 26 -29.22 -7.68 17.21
C GLN A 26 -29.63 -6.32 17.81
N SER A 27 -29.20 -5.22 17.21
CA SER A 27 -29.48 -3.86 17.67
C SER A 27 -30.75 -3.26 17.03
N LYS A 28 -31.49 -4.04 16.23
CA LYS A 28 -32.76 -3.59 15.63
C LYS A 28 -33.83 -3.37 16.68
N ILE A 29 -34.49 -2.22 16.56
CA ILE A 29 -35.63 -1.83 17.37
C ILE A 29 -36.82 -1.66 16.42
N LYS A 30 -37.97 -2.24 16.79
CA LYS A 30 -39.22 -2.05 16.04
C LYS A 30 -39.82 -0.70 16.39
N ILE A 31 -40.06 0.12 15.38
CA ILE A 31 -40.76 1.41 15.52
C ILE A 31 -42.01 1.37 14.65
N ALA A 32 -43.13 1.89 15.18
CA ALA A 32 -44.33 2.08 14.39
C ALA A 32 -44.15 3.32 13.51
N ASN A 33 -44.11 3.12 12.20
CA ASN A 33 -44.18 4.19 11.23
C ASN A 33 -45.63 4.36 10.76
N ARG A 34 -46.10 5.61 10.72
CA ARG A 34 -47.49 5.92 10.41
C ARG A 34 -47.59 6.26 8.93
N GLU A 35 -48.02 5.31 8.12
CA GLU A 35 -48.38 5.58 6.73
C GLU A 35 -49.85 5.98 6.65
N ARG A 36 -50.15 7.10 5.97
CA ARG A 36 -51.53 7.52 5.70
C ARG A 36 -51.95 6.96 4.35
N THR A 37 -52.91 6.06 4.37
CA THR A 37 -53.56 5.57 3.15
C THR A 37 -54.97 6.16 3.11
N ILE A 38 -55.22 7.11 2.20
CA ILE A 38 -56.51 7.82 2.08
C ILE A 38 -57.34 7.13 0.99
N PHE A 39 -58.45 6.46 1.30
CA PHE A 39 -59.40 6.06 0.25
C PHE A 39 -60.88 6.15 0.63
N LYS A 40 -61.59 6.89 -0.24
CA LYS A 40 -63.02 6.99 -0.58
C LYS A 40 -64.09 6.87 0.52
N ALA A 41 -65.02 7.83 0.48
CA ALA A 41 -66.17 8.01 1.38
C ALA A 41 -65.89 8.72 2.73
N GLY A 42 -64.78 9.46 2.83
CA GLY A 42 -64.55 10.40 3.94
C GLY A 42 -63.94 9.81 5.22
N GLU A 43 -63.66 8.51 5.25
CA GLU A 43 -62.97 7.86 6.36
C GLU A 43 -61.43 7.92 6.18
N ILE A 44 -60.71 8.20 7.27
CA ILE A 44 -59.25 8.14 7.32
C ILE A 44 -58.86 6.81 7.97
N ILE A 45 -58.31 5.89 7.19
CA ILE A 45 -57.69 4.67 7.72
C ILE A 45 -56.21 4.97 7.94
N VAL A 46 -55.76 4.79 9.19
CA VAL A 46 -54.35 4.92 9.56
C VAL A 46 -53.77 3.53 9.65
N GLU A 47 -52.82 3.23 8.78
CA GLU A 47 -52.11 1.96 8.81
C GLU A 47 -50.75 2.19 9.50
N ASN A 48 -50.55 1.49 10.62
CA ASN A 48 -49.27 1.53 11.32
C ASN A 48 -48.43 0.36 10.83
N VAL A 49 -47.35 0.66 10.12
CA VAL A 49 -46.39 -0.34 9.65
C VAL A 49 -45.24 -0.41 10.66
N GLN A 50 -44.91 -1.60 11.13
CA GLN A 50 -43.70 -1.77 11.95
C GLN A 50 -42.48 -1.82 11.05
N VAL A 51 -41.52 -0.94 11.31
CA VAL A 51 -40.23 -0.88 10.60
C VAL A 51 -39.10 -1.19 11.57
N ASP A 52 -38.04 -1.83 11.05
CA ASP A 52 -36.80 -2.01 11.79
C ASP A 52 -35.98 -0.72 11.75
N TYR A 53 -35.54 -0.30 12.93
CA TYR A 53 -34.67 0.85 13.11
C TYR A 53 -33.40 0.42 13.84
N VAL A 54 -32.25 0.91 13.40
CA VAL A 54 -30.98 0.71 14.10
C VAL A 54 -30.44 2.09 14.49
N PRO A 55 -30.03 2.32 15.75
CA PRO A 55 -29.40 3.57 16.14
C PRO A 55 -28.17 3.87 15.29
N LEU A 56 -28.07 5.11 14.79
CA LEU A 56 -26.95 5.53 13.93
C LEU A 56 -25.59 5.33 14.62
N GLU A 57 -25.52 5.59 15.93
CA GLU A 57 -24.30 5.38 16.73
C GLU A 57 -23.82 3.93 16.68
N VAL A 58 -24.74 2.96 16.75
CA VAL A 58 -24.39 1.54 16.61
C VAL A 58 -23.83 1.26 15.23
N VAL A 59 -24.48 1.77 14.17
CA VAL A 59 -24.03 1.56 12.79
C VAL A 59 -22.62 2.16 12.57
N VAL A 60 -22.40 3.42 12.96
CA VAL A 60 -21.11 4.10 12.78
C VAL A 60 -20.01 3.41 13.57
N ASN A 61 -20.21 3.16 14.87
CA ASN A 61 -19.20 2.50 15.69
C ASN A 61 -18.90 1.07 15.22
N THR A 62 -19.90 0.37 14.67
CA THR A 62 -19.71 -0.98 14.14
C THR A 62 -18.90 -0.92 12.85
N ILE A 63 -19.22 -0.02 11.92
CA ILE A 63 -18.49 0.14 10.66
C ILE A 63 -17.04 0.53 10.92
N ASP A 64 -16.77 1.47 11.83
CA ASP A 64 -15.41 1.92 12.15
C ASP A 64 -14.51 0.81 12.72
N GLN A 65 -15.11 -0.26 13.25
CA GLN A 65 -14.41 -1.43 13.77
C GLN A 65 -14.24 -2.55 12.74
N ILE A 66 -14.88 -2.46 11.57
CA ILE A 66 -14.69 -3.42 10.48
C ILE A 66 -13.28 -3.24 9.93
N HIS A 67 -12.50 -4.31 9.96
CA HIS A 67 -11.18 -4.27 9.35
C HIS A 67 -11.31 -4.24 7.83
N GLU A 68 -10.83 -3.16 7.20
CA GLU A 68 -10.61 -3.13 5.76
C GLU A 68 -9.36 -3.93 5.40
N PRO A 69 -9.36 -4.66 4.28
CA PRO A 69 -8.16 -5.31 3.79
C PRO A 69 -7.07 -4.27 3.58
N GLN A 70 -5.96 -4.39 4.32
CA GLN A 70 -4.82 -3.50 4.15
C GLN A 70 -4.07 -3.92 2.89
N THR A 71 -3.89 -2.96 1.97
CA THR A 71 -2.98 -3.11 0.85
C THR A 71 -1.57 -3.33 1.37
N VAL A 72 -0.85 -4.25 0.74
CA VAL A 72 0.54 -4.55 1.09
C VAL A 72 1.49 -3.82 0.14
N VAL A 73 2.72 -3.59 0.58
CA VAL A 73 3.76 -3.03 -0.28
C VAL A 73 4.55 -4.17 -0.93
N VAL A 74 4.68 -4.15 -2.25
CA VAL A 74 5.46 -5.15 -3.01
C VAL A 74 6.52 -4.48 -3.89
N PRO A 75 7.68 -5.12 -4.10
CA PRO A 75 8.65 -4.64 -5.07
C PRO A 75 8.06 -4.54 -6.47
N LYS A 76 8.58 -3.60 -7.27
CA LYS A 76 8.08 -3.38 -8.63
C LYS A 76 8.11 -4.63 -9.52
N PHE A 77 9.18 -5.42 -9.47
CA PHE A 77 9.27 -6.63 -10.30
C PHE A 77 8.22 -7.70 -9.90
N ILE A 78 7.77 -7.71 -8.64
CA ILE A 78 6.67 -8.55 -8.17
C ILE A 78 5.33 -8.00 -8.66
N ALA A 79 5.12 -6.68 -8.56
CA ALA A 79 3.93 -6.01 -9.10
C ALA A 79 3.76 -6.30 -10.60
N ASP A 80 4.82 -6.12 -11.38
CA ASP A 80 4.83 -6.38 -12.83
C ASP A 80 4.46 -7.85 -13.11
N SER A 81 4.95 -8.79 -12.30
CA SER A 81 4.64 -10.22 -12.43
C SER A 81 3.18 -10.55 -12.07
N ILE A 82 2.64 -9.91 -11.03
CA ILE A 82 1.23 -10.04 -10.65
C ILE A 82 0.32 -9.52 -11.77
N GLU A 83 0.62 -8.34 -12.33
CA GLU A 83 -0.16 -7.77 -13.44
C GLU A 83 -0.11 -8.65 -14.67
N TYR A 84 1.08 -9.13 -15.06
CA TYR A 84 1.24 -10.04 -16.19
C TYR A 84 0.41 -11.31 -16.00
N CYS A 85 0.55 -11.98 -14.85
CA CYS A 85 -0.20 -13.20 -14.55
C CYS A 85 -1.71 -12.97 -14.57
N LYS A 86 -2.18 -11.85 -14.01
CA LYS A 86 -3.61 -11.58 -13.85
C LYS A 86 -4.28 -11.10 -15.14
N ASN A 87 -3.62 -10.21 -15.88
CA ASN A 87 -4.21 -9.50 -17.01
C ASN A 87 -3.87 -10.12 -18.37
N GLU A 88 -2.62 -10.59 -18.55
CA GLU A 88 -2.16 -11.11 -19.85
C GLU A 88 -2.43 -12.61 -19.97
N GLU A 89 -2.09 -13.38 -18.92
CA GLU A 89 -2.23 -14.84 -18.94
C GLU A 89 -3.55 -15.35 -18.34
N GLY A 90 -4.22 -14.54 -17.52
CA GLY A 90 -5.45 -14.94 -16.83
C GLY A 90 -5.24 -16.06 -15.79
N TYR A 91 -4.06 -16.11 -15.17
CA TYR A 91 -3.72 -17.10 -14.16
C TYR A 91 -4.46 -16.86 -12.84
N GLY A 92 -4.75 -17.95 -12.13
CA GLY A 92 -5.16 -17.91 -10.72
C GLY A 92 -3.95 -17.83 -9.79
N LEU A 93 -4.18 -17.47 -8.53
CA LEU A 93 -3.13 -17.24 -7.52
C LEU A 93 -2.06 -18.33 -7.47
N LEU A 94 -2.46 -19.60 -7.37
CA LEU A 94 -1.52 -20.73 -7.31
C LEU A 94 -0.57 -20.73 -8.52
N ARG A 95 -1.14 -20.61 -9.72
CA ARG A 95 -0.36 -20.62 -10.97
C ARG A 95 0.51 -19.38 -11.14
N ALA A 96 0.07 -18.23 -10.61
CA ALA A 96 0.88 -17.01 -10.59
C ALA A 96 2.09 -17.15 -9.66
N MET A 97 1.92 -17.79 -8.50
CA MET A 97 3.03 -18.08 -7.59
C MET A 97 4.00 -19.10 -8.20
N ASP A 98 3.49 -20.18 -8.81
CA ASP A 98 4.33 -21.16 -9.52
C ASP A 98 5.12 -20.49 -10.66
N TYR A 99 4.47 -19.64 -11.46
CA TYR A 99 5.15 -18.85 -12.50
C TYR A 99 6.26 -17.99 -11.91
N CYS A 100 5.99 -17.27 -10.81
CA CYS A 100 6.99 -16.44 -10.17
C CYS A 100 8.15 -17.25 -9.55
N ASP A 101 7.89 -18.47 -9.08
CA ASP A 101 8.92 -19.36 -8.53
C ASP A 101 9.93 -19.82 -9.61
N GLU A 102 9.49 -19.92 -10.87
CA GLU A 102 10.33 -20.36 -12.00
C GLU A 102 11.38 -19.33 -12.45
N TYR A 103 11.23 -18.05 -12.11
CA TYR A 103 12.20 -17.00 -12.49
C TYR A 103 13.08 -16.60 -11.30
N ASN A 104 14.38 -16.41 -11.56
CA ASN A 104 15.39 -16.23 -10.52
C ASN A 104 15.06 -15.12 -9.49
N ASP A 105 14.69 -13.93 -9.96
CA ASP A 105 14.50 -12.78 -9.05
C ASP A 105 13.16 -12.84 -8.28
N THR A 106 12.08 -13.30 -8.93
CA THR A 106 10.76 -13.48 -8.31
C THR A 106 10.71 -14.71 -7.41
N GLY A 107 11.42 -15.77 -7.79
CA GLY A 107 11.56 -17.00 -7.01
C GLY A 107 12.37 -16.77 -5.75
N GLU A 108 13.54 -16.12 -5.84
CA GLU A 108 14.35 -15.76 -4.67
C GLU A 108 13.54 -14.89 -3.68
N TRP A 109 12.68 -14.01 -4.19
CA TRP A 109 11.79 -13.23 -3.34
C TRP A 109 10.71 -14.12 -2.67
N LEU A 110 10.13 -15.09 -3.38
CA LEU A 110 9.11 -16.01 -2.85
C LEU A 110 9.66 -17.11 -1.93
N GLU A 111 10.97 -17.36 -1.92
CA GLU A 111 11.59 -18.31 -0.97
C GLU A 111 11.33 -17.94 0.49
N ARG A 112 11.07 -16.66 0.78
CA ARG A 112 10.71 -16.18 2.11
C ARG A 112 9.23 -16.43 2.39
N PRO A 113 8.86 -17.20 3.43
CA PRO A 113 7.46 -17.49 3.75
C PRO A 113 6.59 -16.23 3.94
N GLU A 114 7.15 -15.15 4.49
CA GLU A 114 6.43 -13.89 4.70
C GLU A 114 6.08 -13.20 3.38
N ASN A 115 6.92 -13.37 2.36
CA ASN A 115 6.69 -12.82 1.03
C ASN A 115 5.61 -13.60 0.28
N GLN A 116 5.43 -14.89 0.57
CA GLN A 116 4.31 -15.67 0.03
C GLN A 116 2.96 -15.16 0.54
N GLU A 117 2.87 -14.86 1.85
CA GLU A 117 1.68 -14.22 2.42
C GLU A 117 1.47 -12.83 1.81
N THR A 118 2.54 -12.05 1.67
CA THR A 118 2.50 -10.72 1.04
C THR A 118 2.01 -10.81 -0.40
N PHE A 119 2.50 -11.77 -1.21
CA PHE A 119 2.03 -12.00 -2.57
C PHE A 119 0.55 -12.34 -2.61
N ALA A 120 0.10 -13.24 -1.75
CA ALA A 120 -1.30 -13.63 -1.69
C ALA A 120 -2.22 -12.46 -1.31
N ARG A 121 -1.80 -11.62 -0.36
CA ARG A 121 -2.51 -10.39 0.01
C ARG A 121 -2.51 -9.39 -1.14
N ALA A 122 -1.37 -9.15 -1.78
CA ALA A 122 -1.27 -8.29 -2.97
C ALA A 122 -2.23 -8.74 -4.07
N TRP A 123 -2.34 -10.05 -4.27
CA TRP A 123 -3.23 -10.64 -5.26
C TRP A 123 -4.72 -10.44 -4.94
N LEU A 124 -5.12 -10.59 -3.67
CA LEU A 124 -6.52 -10.58 -3.24
C LEU A 124 -7.03 -9.16 -2.92
N ASP A 125 -6.24 -8.41 -2.17
CA ASP A 125 -6.61 -7.15 -1.53
C ASP A 125 -6.05 -5.93 -2.28
N GLY A 126 -5.17 -6.16 -3.25
CA GLY A 126 -4.41 -5.12 -3.94
C GLY A 126 -3.10 -4.77 -3.23
N TYR A 127 -2.30 -3.93 -3.87
CA TYR A 127 -0.97 -3.60 -3.39
C TYR A 127 -0.53 -2.18 -3.78
N GLU A 128 0.44 -1.67 -3.03
CA GLU A 128 1.24 -0.51 -3.38
C GLU A 128 2.62 -0.97 -3.86
N ILE A 129 3.20 -0.24 -4.81
CA ILE A 129 4.54 -0.55 -5.30
C ILE A 129 5.57 0.11 -4.37
N GLU A 130 6.55 -0.66 -3.91
CA GLU A 130 7.70 -0.16 -3.17
C GLU A 130 8.36 0.97 -3.97
N GLN A 131 8.39 2.17 -3.40
CA GLN A 131 9.02 3.31 -4.07
C GLN A 131 10.51 3.05 -4.17
N GLU A 132 11.05 3.05 -5.41
CA GLU A 132 12.46 2.86 -5.63
C GLU A 132 13.25 3.96 -4.91
N LYS A 133 14.16 3.57 -4.01
CA LYS A 133 15.06 4.48 -3.31
C LYS A 133 15.81 5.36 -4.31
N LEU A 134 15.65 6.66 -4.17
CA LEU A 134 16.38 7.63 -4.97
C LEU A 134 17.67 8.01 -4.25
N TYR A 135 18.72 8.27 -5.02
CA TYR A 135 20.01 8.66 -4.54
C TYR A 135 20.41 10.00 -5.15
N GLU A 136 20.93 10.88 -4.29
CA GLU A 136 21.63 12.08 -4.67
C GLU A 136 23.14 11.84 -4.51
N VAL A 137 23.88 12.04 -5.60
CA VAL A 137 25.33 11.85 -5.64
C VAL A 137 26.01 13.21 -5.75
N SER A 138 26.89 13.52 -4.81
CA SER A 138 27.64 14.77 -4.76
C SER A 138 29.11 14.54 -4.45
N VAL A 139 30.00 15.44 -4.89
CA VAL A 139 31.44 15.32 -4.63
C VAL A 139 31.85 16.34 -3.55
N PRO A 140 32.12 15.91 -2.31
CA PRO A 140 32.59 16.79 -1.24
C PRO A 140 33.90 17.50 -1.60
N GLY A 141 34.12 18.69 -1.05
CA GLY A 141 35.34 19.46 -1.30
C GLY A 141 35.45 20.07 -2.71
N THR A 142 34.48 19.82 -3.59
CA THR A 142 34.36 20.51 -4.88
C THR A 142 33.30 21.60 -4.78
N SER A 143 33.62 22.79 -5.26
CA SER A 143 32.70 23.92 -5.34
C SER A 143 32.95 24.70 -6.63
N ASN A 144 31.89 25.20 -7.25
CA ASN A 144 32.02 26.19 -8.32
C ASN A 144 32.34 27.60 -7.74
N TYR A 145 32.46 28.60 -8.61
CA TYR A 145 32.70 30.01 -8.23
C TYR A 145 31.59 30.63 -7.35
N LYS A 146 30.44 29.96 -7.20
CA LYS A 146 29.32 30.35 -6.32
C LYS A 146 29.25 29.52 -5.03
N ASN A 147 30.31 28.76 -4.71
CA ASN A 147 30.35 27.86 -3.54
C ASN A 147 29.30 26.73 -3.56
N GLN A 148 28.80 26.35 -4.72
CA GLN A 148 27.85 25.25 -4.86
C GLN A 148 28.59 23.95 -5.18
N ARG A 149 28.22 22.87 -4.50
CA ARG A 149 28.82 21.54 -4.68
C ARG A 149 28.45 20.95 -6.02
N GLN A 150 29.31 20.07 -6.55
CA GLN A 150 28.99 19.36 -7.77
C GLN A 150 28.13 18.13 -7.46
N HIS A 151 27.02 18.00 -8.20
CA HIS A 151 26.10 16.88 -8.14
C HIS A 151 26.11 16.13 -9.47
N LEU A 152 25.94 14.81 -9.43
CA LEU A 152 25.68 14.03 -10.63
C LEU A 152 24.30 14.39 -11.15
N VAL A 153 24.23 14.84 -12.41
CA VAL A 153 22.98 15.23 -13.07
C VAL A 153 22.85 14.59 -14.43
N LYS A 154 21.62 14.55 -14.95
CA LYS A 154 21.28 14.06 -16.28
C LYS A 154 20.46 15.11 -17.03
N GLN A 155 20.87 15.37 -18.28
CA GLN A 155 20.11 16.13 -19.25
C GLN A 155 19.99 15.33 -20.54
N GLY A 156 18.77 14.93 -20.90
CA GLY A 156 18.55 14.05 -22.05
C GLY A 156 19.31 12.72 -21.88
N LYS A 157 20.28 12.45 -22.77
CA LYS A 157 21.14 11.26 -22.73
C LYS A 157 22.47 11.48 -22.02
N HIS A 158 22.81 12.71 -21.66
CA HIS A 158 24.10 13.07 -21.09
C HIS A 158 24.07 13.07 -19.57
N TRP A 159 25.11 12.48 -18.98
CA TRP A 159 25.36 12.46 -17.55
C TRP A 159 26.65 13.22 -17.26
N PHE A 160 26.62 14.11 -16.27
CA PHE A 160 27.78 14.95 -15.93
C PHE A 160 27.64 15.48 -14.51
N PHE A 161 28.75 15.95 -13.94
CA PHE A 161 28.74 16.65 -12.66
C PHE A 161 28.48 18.15 -12.88
N CYS A 162 27.47 18.68 -12.19
CA CYS A 162 27.10 20.09 -12.30
C CYS A 162 27.08 20.74 -10.91
N GLY A 163 27.74 21.88 -10.79
CA GLY A 163 27.71 22.70 -9.57
C GLY A 163 26.66 23.81 -9.60
N ASN A 164 26.14 24.20 -10.76
CA ASN A 164 25.25 25.37 -10.87
C ASN A 164 23.83 24.93 -11.28
N ASP A 165 22.83 25.47 -10.59
CA ASP A 165 21.40 25.24 -10.89
C ASP A 165 21.02 23.76 -11.04
N VAL A 166 21.43 22.91 -10.09
CA VAL A 166 21.17 21.46 -10.10
C VAL A 166 19.69 21.12 -10.35
N ASN A 167 18.78 21.94 -9.81
CA ASN A 167 17.33 21.81 -9.99
C ASN A 167 16.83 21.97 -11.44
N ARG A 168 17.67 22.47 -12.36
CA ARG A 168 17.36 22.52 -13.81
C ARG A 168 17.49 21.16 -14.50
N PHE A 169 18.14 20.21 -13.85
CA PHE A 169 18.41 18.88 -14.39
C PHE A 169 17.76 17.82 -13.51
N LYS A 170 17.66 16.59 -14.03
CA LYS A 170 17.37 15.45 -13.16
C LYS A 170 18.64 15.18 -12.34
N TYR A 171 18.53 15.10 -11.02
CA TYR A 171 19.68 14.92 -10.10
C TYR A 171 19.47 13.86 -9.03
N ARG A 172 18.29 13.21 -9.05
CA ARG A 172 17.92 12.08 -8.19
C ARG A 172 17.67 10.87 -9.07
N PHE A 173 18.29 9.74 -8.71
CA PHE A 173 18.30 8.55 -9.54
C PHE A 173 18.24 7.30 -8.68
N THR A 174 17.69 6.24 -9.24
CA THR A 174 17.72 4.93 -8.60
C THR A 174 19.13 4.36 -8.70
N LYS A 175 19.48 3.43 -7.81
CA LYS A 175 20.80 2.77 -7.87
C LYS A 175 21.08 2.17 -9.25
N GLY A 176 20.10 1.46 -9.81
CA GLY A 176 20.20 0.87 -11.15
C GLY A 176 20.40 1.91 -12.26
N GLN A 177 19.78 3.10 -12.17
CA GLN A 177 20.02 4.18 -13.15
C GLN A 177 21.46 4.70 -13.10
N ILE A 178 22.05 4.81 -11.91
CA ILE A 178 23.43 5.26 -11.72
C ILE A 178 24.42 4.21 -12.24
N GLU A 179 24.19 2.93 -11.92
CA GLU A 179 25.01 1.81 -12.37
C GLU A 179 24.95 1.64 -13.90
N ALA A 180 23.74 1.63 -14.48
CA ALA A 180 23.54 1.52 -15.92
C ALA A 180 24.15 2.70 -16.71
N ALA A 181 24.29 3.87 -16.08
CA ALA A 181 24.95 5.03 -16.67
C ALA A 181 26.48 4.99 -16.58
N GLY A 182 27.07 3.92 -16.01
CA GLY A 182 28.51 3.78 -15.83
C GLY A 182 29.06 4.50 -14.60
N PHE A 183 28.20 5.01 -13.72
CA PHE A 183 28.58 5.70 -12.48
C PHE A 183 28.49 4.80 -11.25
N GLY A 184 28.39 3.47 -11.40
CA GLY A 184 28.30 2.53 -10.28
C GLY A 184 29.45 2.66 -9.26
N TRP A 185 30.63 3.10 -9.71
CA TRP A 185 31.80 3.33 -8.86
C TRP A 185 31.56 4.35 -7.72
N VAL A 186 30.52 5.20 -7.81
CA VAL A 186 30.22 6.20 -6.77
C VAL A 186 29.82 5.57 -5.44
N PHE A 187 29.26 4.35 -5.45
CA PHE A 187 28.86 3.64 -4.24
C PHE A 187 30.05 3.10 -3.45
N ASP A 188 31.17 2.83 -4.12
CA ASP A 188 32.41 2.33 -3.51
C ASP A 188 33.46 3.44 -3.29
N CYS A 189 33.17 4.67 -3.72
CA CYS A 189 34.12 5.77 -3.67
C CYS A 189 33.97 6.62 -2.40
N LYS A 190 34.96 6.55 -1.50
CA LYS A 190 35.02 7.40 -0.29
C LYS A 190 35.07 8.90 -0.58
N GLY A 191 35.50 9.29 -1.78
CA GLY A 191 35.58 10.68 -2.23
C GLY A 191 34.26 11.25 -2.73
N VAL A 192 33.19 10.45 -2.74
CA VAL A 192 31.84 10.84 -3.19
C VAL A 192 30.86 10.63 -2.04
N LYS A 193 29.89 11.55 -1.93
CA LYS A 193 28.81 11.45 -0.97
C LYS A 193 27.54 11.03 -1.71
N VAL A 194 27.05 9.84 -1.38
CA VAL A 194 25.77 9.32 -1.85
C VAL A 194 24.77 9.40 -0.70
N VAL A 195 23.61 10.02 -0.94
CA VAL A 195 22.55 10.19 0.06
C VAL A 195 21.27 9.57 -0.51
N GLU A 196 20.67 8.65 0.24
CA GLU A 196 19.32 8.15 -0.04
C GLU A 196 18.32 9.27 0.27
N VAL A 197 17.41 9.53 -0.66
CA VAL A 197 16.39 10.58 -0.57
C VAL A 197 15.02 9.98 -0.91
N GLU A 198 13.99 10.55 -0.28
CA GLU A 198 12.58 10.32 -0.62
C GLU A 198 12.18 11.08 -1.91
#